data_AF-A0AAN6UYF1-F1
#
_entry.id   AF-A0AAN6UYF1-F1
#
_cell.length_a   1.000
_cell.length_b   1.000
_cell.length_c   1.000
_cell.angle_alpha   90.00
_cell.angle_beta   90.00
_cell.angle_gamma   90.00
#
_symmetry.space_group_name_H-M   'P 1'
#
loop_
_entity.id
_entity.type
_entity.pdbx_description
1 polymer ?
#
loop_
_entity_poly.entity_id
_entity_poly.type
_entity_poly.pdbx_seq_one_letter_code
_entity_poly.pdbx_strand_id
1 'polypeptide(L)'
;MLGLCKAQPHYPLDSVDILAIDSLPYLRAWLEKNPQAGCTLEKAVKRKEWSDLSIDQRNEYIDAVVCLQGQPALMSSQAPGAKSRYDDYVAVHIQQTPRNHMSTFFLPWHRYFVWHYEHALRTECNYTGYQPYWNWDRYAKDPVNSPLFDGSEGSMGSNGVFEPHDGVQIPGYPMPPGDGGGCVTNGPFKDMVVNLGPVAPSLKVQPNPQSDGLGYNPRCLRRDINKYAAAVTTANYTYDLITNNHQIYWFQTVMEGQPQLKKWGVHTGGHYTVSGDPAGDFYVSPGDPMFWLHHAMIDRVWWIWQMQDLETRLAQVSMTKTMMNIPPSENGTLDDLSGLGLLAEDVKVRELMSTMGGLGGKFCYLYE
;
A
#
# COMPACT_ATOMS: atom_id res chain seq x y z
N MET A 1 1.19 -7.61 -29.45
CA MET A 1 1.23 -8.03 -28.03
C MET A 1 1.20 -6.76 -27.20
N LEU A 2 0.21 -6.58 -26.33
CA LEU A 2 0.25 -5.54 -25.30
C LEU A 2 1.37 -5.96 -24.34
N GLY A 3 2.58 -5.44 -24.50
CA GLY A 3 3.69 -5.74 -23.59
C GLY A 3 3.37 -5.19 -22.20
N LEU A 4 2.94 -6.07 -21.30
CA LEU A 4 2.99 -5.88 -19.85
C LEU A 4 4.13 -6.76 -19.33
N CYS A 5 4.80 -6.32 -18.26
CA CYS A 5 5.97 -6.94 -17.64
C CYS A 5 7.11 -7.24 -18.64
N LYS A 6 8.08 -6.32 -18.75
CA LYS A 6 9.34 -6.61 -19.45
C LYS A 6 10.35 -7.19 -18.47
N ALA A 7 10.93 -8.34 -18.80
CA ALA A 7 12.06 -8.88 -18.05
C ALA A 7 13.20 -7.86 -18.02
N GLN A 8 13.72 -7.57 -16.82
CA GLN A 8 14.94 -6.77 -16.66
C GLN A 8 16.14 -7.70 -16.48
N PRO A 9 17.36 -7.26 -16.85
CA PRO A 9 18.58 -8.07 -16.67
C PRO A 9 18.80 -8.56 -15.22
N HIS A 10 18.35 -7.77 -14.23
CA HIS A 10 18.53 -8.07 -12.80
C HIS A 10 17.30 -8.67 -12.13
N TYR A 11 16.10 -8.52 -12.72
CA TYR A 11 14.84 -9.01 -12.18
C TYR A 11 14.06 -9.71 -13.29
N PRO A 12 14.24 -11.05 -13.45
CA PRO A 12 13.43 -11.82 -14.39
C PRO A 12 11.97 -11.85 -13.93
N LEU A 13 11.07 -12.16 -14.88
CA LEU A 13 9.66 -12.36 -14.55
C LEU A 13 9.50 -13.50 -13.54
N ASP A 14 8.74 -13.24 -12.48
CA ASP A 14 8.39 -14.26 -11.50
C ASP A 14 7.08 -14.98 -11.87
N SER A 15 6.66 -15.95 -11.06
CA SER A 15 5.44 -16.72 -11.30
C SER A 15 4.15 -15.89 -11.25
N VAL A 16 4.13 -14.79 -10.50
CA VAL A 16 2.99 -13.86 -10.39
C VAL A 16 2.94 -12.95 -11.61
N ASP A 17 4.10 -12.50 -12.12
CA ASP A 17 4.19 -11.76 -13.37
C ASP A 17 3.68 -12.59 -14.55
N ILE A 18 4.09 -13.86 -14.64
CA ILE A 18 3.61 -14.80 -15.67
C ILE A 18 2.10 -14.98 -15.54
N LEU A 19 1.59 -15.20 -14.32
CA LEU A 19 0.15 -15.32 -14.09
C LEU A 19 -0.63 -14.07 -14.52
N ALA A 20 -0.10 -12.87 -14.26
CA ALA A 20 -0.70 -11.62 -14.70
C ALA A 20 -0.79 -11.53 -16.23
N ILE A 21 0.30 -11.87 -16.94
CA ILE A 21 0.36 -11.89 -18.41
C ILE A 21 -0.67 -12.88 -18.98
N ASP A 22 -0.69 -14.10 -18.44
CA ASP A 22 -1.58 -15.17 -18.87
C ASP A 22 -3.06 -14.85 -18.61
N SER A 23 -3.33 -13.91 -17.70
CA SER A 23 -4.67 -13.46 -17.35
C SER A 23 -5.23 -12.36 -18.27
N LEU A 24 -4.39 -11.67 -19.03
CA LEU A 24 -4.82 -10.56 -19.90
C LEU A 24 -5.82 -10.94 -20.99
N PRO A 25 -5.73 -12.12 -21.64
CA PRO A 25 -6.76 -12.57 -22.57
C PRO A 25 -8.15 -12.64 -21.92
N TYR A 26 -8.25 -13.02 -20.65
CA TYR A 26 -9.53 -13.06 -19.93
C TYR A 26 -10.07 -11.66 -19.69
N LEU A 27 -9.22 -10.71 -19.29
CA LEU A 27 -9.61 -9.32 -19.15
C LEU A 27 -10.09 -8.72 -20.47
N ARG A 28 -9.39 -8.99 -21.58
CA ARG A 28 -9.82 -8.55 -22.91
C ARG A 28 -11.21 -9.09 -23.26
N ALA A 29 -11.41 -10.40 -23.12
CA ALA A 29 -12.68 -11.04 -23.42
C ALA A 29 -13.82 -10.52 -22.54
N TRP A 30 -13.53 -10.19 -21.28
CA TRP A 30 -14.50 -9.58 -20.37
C TRP A 30 -14.87 -8.15 -20.80
N LEU A 31 -13.89 -7.32 -21.17
CA LEU A 31 -14.12 -5.93 -21.63
C LEU A 31 -14.89 -5.86 -22.95
N GLU A 32 -14.73 -6.84 -23.84
CA GLU A 32 -15.52 -6.95 -25.08
C GLU A 32 -17.01 -7.15 -24.79
N LYS A 33 -17.35 -7.86 -23.71
CA LYS A 33 -18.73 -8.09 -23.26
C LYS A 33 -19.26 -6.99 -22.35
N ASN A 34 -18.37 -6.36 -21.60
CA ASN A 34 -18.66 -5.37 -20.57
C ASN A 34 -17.92 -4.06 -20.89
N PRO A 35 -18.33 -3.32 -21.94
CA PRO A 35 -17.63 -2.11 -22.38
C PRO A 35 -17.64 -1.06 -21.27
N GLN A 36 -16.46 -0.54 -20.95
CA GLN A 36 -16.26 0.46 -19.90
C GLN A 36 -16.15 1.85 -20.51
N ALA A 37 -17.01 2.78 -20.10
CA ALA A 37 -17.09 4.11 -20.69
C ALA A 37 -15.74 4.83 -20.61
N GLY A 38 -15.09 5.02 -21.76
CA GLY A 38 -13.84 5.76 -21.88
C GLY A 38 -12.55 4.99 -21.55
N CYS A 39 -12.64 3.82 -20.89
CA CYS A 39 -11.48 3.03 -20.52
C CYS A 39 -11.31 1.77 -21.38
N THR A 40 -10.21 1.69 -22.11
CA THR A 40 -9.83 0.52 -22.93
C THR A 40 -8.43 0.05 -22.56
N LEU A 41 -8.04 -1.15 -22.98
CA LEU A 41 -6.69 -1.68 -22.72
C LEU A 41 -5.58 -0.79 -23.31
N GLU A 42 -5.87 -0.09 -24.40
CA GLU A 42 -4.95 0.81 -25.10
C GLU A 42 -4.83 2.16 -24.41
N LYS A 43 -5.89 2.62 -23.74
CA LYS A 43 -5.93 3.89 -23.01
C LYS A 43 -5.52 3.75 -21.55
N ALA A 44 -5.68 2.57 -20.97
CA ALA A 44 -5.37 2.34 -19.58
C ALA A 44 -3.88 2.57 -19.32
N VAL A 45 -3.61 3.34 -18.27
CA VAL A 45 -2.23 3.65 -17.85
C VAL A 45 -1.62 2.42 -17.23
N LYS A 46 -0.31 2.26 -17.35
CA LYS A 46 0.41 1.10 -16.81
C LYS A 46 1.21 1.53 -15.60
N ARG A 47 0.77 1.12 -14.40
CA ARG A 47 1.54 1.26 -13.17
C ARG A 47 2.70 0.29 -13.20
N LYS A 48 3.91 0.77 -12.93
CA LYS A 48 5.15 0.02 -13.12
C LYS A 48 5.81 -0.30 -11.79
N GLU A 49 6.60 -1.37 -11.79
CA GLU A 49 7.46 -1.69 -10.67
C GLU A 49 8.54 -0.61 -10.50
N TRP A 50 8.89 -0.27 -9.26
CA TRP A 50 9.84 0.80 -8.93
C TRP A 50 11.19 0.67 -9.65
N SER A 51 11.77 -0.54 -9.67
CA SER A 51 13.05 -0.79 -10.32
C SER A 51 12.99 -0.73 -11.86
N ASP A 52 11.78 -0.79 -12.44
CA ASP A 52 11.55 -0.64 -13.88
C ASP A 52 11.42 0.83 -14.32
N LEU A 53 11.29 1.76 -13.37
CA LEU A 53 11.41 3.19 -13.63
C LEU A 53 12.89 3.59 -13.79
N SER A 54 13.14 4.52 -14.71
CA SER A 54 14.42 5.24 -14.79
C SER A 54 14.63 6.10 -13.53
N ILE A 55 15.88 6.45 -13.23
CA ILE A 55 16.20 7.32 -12.10
C ILE A 55 15.47 8.66 -12.19
N ASP A 56 15.39 9.28 -13.37
CA ASP A 56 14.65 10.52 -13.56
C ASP A 56 13.16 10.38 -13.21
N GLN A 57 12.53 9.26 -13.57
CA GLN A 57 11.13 8.99 -13.23
C GLN A 57 10.93 8.75 -11.73
N ARG A 58 11.90 8.11 -11.07
CA ARG A 58 11.87 7.93 -9.60
C ARG A 58 12.02 9.26 -8.90
N ASN A 59 12.96 10.09 -9.35
CA ASN A 59 13.18 11.44 -8.82
C ASN A 59 11.94 12.31 -9.02
N GLU A 60 11.27 12.24 -10.18
CA GLU A 60 10.01 12.96 -10.43
C GLU A 60 8.90 12.55 -9.44
N TYR A 61 8.77 11.25 -9.14
CA TYR A 61 7.84 10.78 -8.11
C TYR A 61 8.21 11.30 -6.72
N ILE A 62 9.49 11.19 -6.35
CA ILE A 62 10.03 11.65 -5.05
C ILE A 62 9.79 13.15 -4.86
N ASP A 63 10.08 13.97 -5.87
CA ASP A 63 9.86 15.42 -5.85
C ASP A 63 8.38 15.75 -5.63
N ALA A 64 7.47 14.99 -6.23
CA ALA A 64 6.04 15.16 -6.00
C ALA A 64 5.62 14.79 -4.57
N VAL A 65 6.20 13.74 -3.98
CA VAL A 65 5.96 13.38 -2.57
C VAL A 65 6.46 14.48 -1.63
N VAL A 66 7.67 14.99 -1.87
CA VAL A 66 8.27 16.10 -1.09
C VAL A 66 7.42 17.37 -1.25
N CYS A 67 6.93 17.66 -2.46
CA CYS A 67 5.97 18.75 -2.67
C CYS A 67 4.71 18.57 -1.82
N LEU A 68 4.12 17.37 -1.76
CA LEU A 68 2.90 17.13 -0.98
C LEU A 68 3.14 17.30 0.54
N GLN A 69 4.36 17.03 1.01
CA GLN A 69 4.79 17.34 2.38
C GLN A 69 4.95 18.85 2.64
N GLY A 70 5.09 19.67 1.59
CA GLY A 70 5.13 21.12 1.68
C GLY A 70 3.77 21.82 1.51
N GLN A 71 2.77 21.14 0.95
CA GLN A 71 1.42 21.70 0.78
C GLN A 71 0.69 21.80 2.13
N PRO A 72 -0.14 22.82 2.37
CA PRO A 72 -0.81 23.03 3.66
C PRO A 72 -1.87 21.96 3.94
N ALA A 73 -1.91 21.43 5.17
CA ALA A 73 -2.92 20.47 5.61
C ALA A 73 -4.35 21.03 5.54
N LEU A 74 -5.30 20.18 5.14
CA LEU A 74 -6.74 20.46 5.15
C LEU A 74 -7.40 20.06 6.48
N MET A 75 -6.82 19.07 7.17
CA MET A 75 -7.46 18.41 8.31
C MET A 75 -6.97 18.90 9.68
N SER A 76 -6.22 20.01 9.75
CA SER A 76 -5.64 20.50 11.02
C SER A 76 -6.69 20.75 12.13
N SER A 77 -7.97 20.93 11.80
CA SER A 77 -9.05 21.04 12.79
C SER A 77 -9.47 19.70 13.40
N GLN A 78 -9.31 18.59 12.67
CA GLN A 78 -9.63 17.23 13.11
C GLN A 78 -8.38 16.45 13.57
N ALA A 79 -7.20 16.85 13.08
CA ALA A 79 -5.91 16.28 13.43
C ALA A 79 -4.90 17.42 13.67
N PRO A 80 -4.79 17.97 14.89
CA PRO A 80 -3.94 19.11 15.19
C PRO A 80 -2.45 18.92 14.84
N GLY A 81 -2.00 17.67 14.79
CA GLY A 81 -0.67 17.28 14.35
C GLY A 81 -0.43 17.35 12.84
N ALA A 82 -1.48 17.35 12.01
CA ALA A 82 -1.32 17.44 10.57
C ALA A 82 -0.82 18.84 10.17
N LYS A 83 0.36 18.90 9.55
CA LYS A 83 1.01 20.13 9.08
C LYS A 83 1.09 20.21 7.56
N SER A 84 0.95 19.08 6.87
CA SER A 84 1.02 19.00 5.42
C SER A 84 -0.16 18.25 4.80
N ARG A 85 -0.35 18.39 3.48
CA ARG A 85 -1.29 17.53 2.72
C ARG A 85 -0.93 16.06 2.83
N TYR A 86 0.37 15.73 2.91
CA TYR A 86 0.80 14.36 3.18
C TYR A 86 0.27 13.85 4.54
N ASP A 87 0.32 14.69 5.58
CA ASP A 87 -0.21 14.34 6.90
C ASP A 87 -1.73 14.12 6.90
N ASP A 88 -2.48 14.76 5.99
CA ASP A 88 -3.94 14.51 5.88
C ASP A 88 -4.21 13.04 5.52
N TYR A 89 -3.41 12.44 4.63
CA TYR A 89 -3.53 11.02 4.29
C TYR A 89 -3.21 10.14 5.51
N VAL A 90 -2.17 10.47 6.26
CA VAL A 90 -1.83 9.76 7.50
C VAL A 90 -2.96 9.88 8.53
N ALA A 91 -3.54 11.06 8.70
CA ALA A 91 -4.66 11.30 9.60
C ALA A 91 -5.91 10.50 9.21
N VAL A 92 -6.27 10.48 7.92
CA VAL A 92 -7.40 9.70 7.40
C VAL A 92 -7.20 8.21 7.68
N HIS A 93 -5.99 7.69 7.48
CA HIS A 93 -5.70 6.30 7.77
C HIS A 93 -5.82 6.00 9.28
N ILE A 94 -5.22 6.81 10.15
CA ILE A 94 -5.36 6.67 11.62
C ILE A 94 -6.84 6.62 12.02
N GLN A 95 -7.63 7.57 11.54
CA GLN A 95 -9.05 7.70 11.90
C GLN A 95 -9.90 6.52 11.40
N GLN A 96 -9.57 5.95 10.24
CA GLN A 96 -10.38 4.92 9.60
C GLN A 96 -9.81 3.50 9.69
N THR A 97 -8.64 3.29 10.31
CA THR A 97 -8.07 1.96 10.57
C THR A 97 -9.09 0.97 11.16
N PRO A 98 -9.91 1.32 12.18
CA PRO A 98 -10.90 0.40 12.76
C PRO A 98 -12.01 -0.03 11.80
N ARG A 99 -12.13 0.62 10.64
CA ARG A 99 -13.12 0.32 9.60
C ARG A 99 -12.51 -0.39 8.39
N ASN A 100 -11.25 -0.11 8.04
CA ASN A 100 -10.68 -0.46 6.74
C ASN A 100 -9.64 -1.59 6.76
N HIS A 101 -9.53 -2.32 7.87
CA HIS A 101 -8.69 -3.51 7.97
C HIS A 101 -9.51 -4.66 8.58
N MET A 102 -9.26 -5.90 8.16
CA MET A 102 -10.00 -7.09 8.58
C MET A 102 -11.52 -6.89 8.46
N SER A 103 -11.93 -6.28 7.35
CA SER A 103 -13.29 -5.80 7.10
C SER A 103 -13.61 -5.89 5.62
N THR A 104 -14.88 -5.63 5.26
CA THR A 104 -15.29 -5.55 3.85
C THR A 104 -14.55 -4.47 3.06
N PHE A 105 -14.07 -3.42 3.72
CA PHE A 105 -13.56 -2.23 3.04
C PHE A 105 -12.08 -2.32 2.71
N PHE A 106 -11.34 -3.30 3.24
CA PHE A 106 -9.88 -3.37 3.14
C PHE A 106 -9.34 -3.12 1.72
N LEU A 107 -9.65 -4.01 0.78
CA LEU A 107 -9.17 -3.90 -0.60
C LEU A 107 -9.73 -2.68 -1.36
N PRO A 108 -11.06 -2.44 -1.42
CA PRO A 108 -11.61 -1.32 -2.18
C PRO A 108 -11.19 0.04 -1.62
N TRP A 109 -11.11 0.19 -0.29
CA TRP A 109 -10.69 1.44 0.34
C TRP A 109 -9.22 1.75 0.05
N HIS A 110 -8.31 0.78 0.19
CA HIS A 110 -6.90 1.00 -0.11
C HIS A 110 -6.65 1.29 -1.59
N ARG A 111 -7.40 0.68 -2.51
CA ARG A 111 -7.39 1.06 -3.94
C ARG A 111 -7.75 2.54 -4.11
N TYR A 112 -8.85 2.99 -3.48
CA TYR A 112 -9.27 4.38 -3.58
C TYR A 112 -8.26 5.33 -2.96
N PHE A 113 -7.68 4.95 -1.81
CA PHE A 113 -6.69 5.72 -1.08
C PHE A 113 -5.41 5.92 -1.90
N VAL A 114 -4.86 4.85 -2.50
CA VAL A 114 -3.69 4.92 -3.38
C VAL A 114 -3.98 5.72 -4.65
N TRP A 115 -5.15 5.53 -5.27
CA TRP A 115 -5.53 6.32 -6.45
C TRP A 115 -5.70 7.81 -6.12
N HIS A 116 -6.29 8.15 -4.98
CA HIS A 116 -6.47 9.54 -4.57
C HIS A 116 -5.15 10.21 -4.20
N TYR A 117 -4.22 9.47 -3.60
CA TYR A 117 -2.84 9.92 -3.39
C TYR A 117 -2.14 10.22 -4.72
N GLU A 118 -2.19 9.28 -5.67
CA GLU A 118 -1.68 9.49 -7.03
C GLU A 118 -2.32 10.73 -7.67
N HIS A 119 -3.63 10.90 -7.55
CA HIS A 119 -4.35 12.05 -8.08
C HIS A 119 -3.80 13.36 -7.51
N ALA A 120 -3.62 13.47 -6.19
CA ALA A 120 -3.06 14.66 -5.55
C ALA A 120 -1.61 14.95 -5.98
N LEU A 121 -0.76 13.93 -6.09
CA LEU A 121 0.59 14.11 -6.65
C LEU A 121 0.54 14.74 -8.04
N ARG A 122 -0.38 14.27 -8.89
CA ARG A 122 -0.52 14.74 -10.26
C ARG A 122 -1.14 16.12 -10.38
N THR A 123 -2.16 16.44 -9.57
CA THR A 123 -2.92 17.69 -9.70
C THR A 123 -2.40 18.83 -8.83
N GLU A 124 -1.73 18.52 -7.73
CA GLU A 124 -1.22 19.52 -6.77
C GLU A 124 0.30 19.69 -6.83
N CYS A 125 1.01 18.67 -7.33
CA CYS A 125 2.47 18.60 -7.33
C CYS A 125 3.08 18.32 -8.71
N ASN A 126 2.32 18.51 -9.78
CA ASN A 126 2.77 18.40 -11.19
C ASN A 126 3.41 17.05 -11.56
N TYR A 127 3.13 15.97 -10.81
CA TYR A 127 3.60 14.65 -11.18
C TYR A 127 2.98 14.21 -12.50
N THR A 128 3.78 13.82 -13.48
CA THR A 128 3.29 13.38 -14.80
C THR A 128 3.22 11.86 -14.92
N GLY A 129 3.96 11.15 -14.06
CA GLY A 129 3.91 9.69 -13.93
C GLY A 129 2.70 9.16 -13.16
N TYR A 130 2.63 7.84 -12.99
CA TYR A 130 1.55 7.15 -12.26
C TYR A 130 2.13 6.40 -11.07
N GLN A 131 1.29 5.93 -10.15
CA GLN A 131 1.75 5.31 -8.91
C GLN A 131 2.62 4.06 -9.22
N PRO A 132 3.90 4.05 -8.80
CA PRO A 132 4.71 2.84 -8.87
C PRO A 132 4.30 1.83 -7.81
N TYR A 133 4.61 0.56 -8.04
CA TYR A 133 4.44 -0.50 -7.06
C TYR A 133 5.77 -1.16 -6.69
N TRP A 134 5.77 -1.81 -5.53
CA TRP A 134 6.90 -2.57 -5.03
C TRP A 134 6.66 -4.07 -5.24
N ASN A 135 7.35 -4.70 -6.21
CA ASN A 135 7.36 -6.17 -6.26
C ASN A 135 8.25 -6.69 -5.12
N TRP A 136 7.62 -7.26 -4.10
CA TRP A 136 8.32 -7.76 -2.92
C TRP A 136 9.37 -8.83 -3.23
N ASP A 137 9.07 -9.74 -4.17
CA ASP A 137 9.95 -10.89 -4.48
C ASP A 137 11.33 -10.43 -4.97
N ARG A 138 11.36 -9.35 -5.78
CA ARG A 138 12.59 -8.77 -6.31
C ARG A 138 13.58 -8.39 -5.21
N TYR A 139 13.09 -7.99 -4.03
CA TYR A 139 13.93 -7.46 -2.95
C TYR A 139 13.98 -8.37 -1.72
N ALA A 140 13.15 -9.40 -1.64
CA ALA A 140 12.96 -10.20 -0.43
C ALA A 140 14.25 -10.82 0.15
N LYS A 141 15.22 -11.16 -0.71
CA LYS A 141 16.51 -11.75 -0.30
C LYS A 141 17.48 -10.74 0.31
N ASP A 142 17.42 -9.48 -0.14
CA ASP A 142 18.28 -8.40 0.33
C ASP A 142 17.52 -7.06 0.25
N PRO A 143 16.55 -6.83 1.16
CA PRO A 143 15.70 -5.65 1.11
C PRO A 143 16.49 -4.37 1.39
N VAL A 144 17.53 -4.43 2.22
CA VAL A 144 18.34 -3.27 2.62
C VAL A 144 19.07 -2.66 1.43
N ASN A 145 19.65 -3.47 0.54
CA ASN A 145 20.38 -2.98 -0.64
C ASN A 145 19.51 -2.92 -1.89
N SER A 146 18.18 -2.95 -1.75
CA SER A 146 17.27 -2.86 -2.88
C SER A 146 17.23 -1.44 -3.47
N PRO A 147 16.84 -1.27 -4.75
CA PRO A 147 16.63 0.06 -5.34
C PRO A 147 15.59 0.93 -4.63
N LEU A 148 14.78 0.36 -3.73
CA LEU A 148 13.89 1.12 -2.85
C LEU A 148 14.58 1.66 -1.61
N PHE A 149 15.59 0.98 -1.08
CA PHE A 149 16.10 1.22 0.27
C PHE A 149 17.62 1.37 0.36
N ASP A 150 18.33 1.42 -0.77
CA ASP A 150 19.79 1.58 -0.83
C ASP A 150 20.29 2.99 -0.42
N GLY A 151 19.38 3.94 -0.20
CA GLY A 151 19.71 5.32 0.18
C GLY A 151 20.22 6.19 -0.98
N SER A 152 20.13 5.73 -2.22
CA SER A 152 20.47 6.52 -3.42
C SER A 152 19.45 7.63 -3.68
N GLU A 153 19.75 8.53 -4.63
CA GLU A 153 18.86 9.65 -4.99
C GLU A 153 17.47 9.19 -5.47
N GLY A 154 17.40 8.05 -6.14
CA GLY A 154 16.17 7.46 -6.65
C GLY A 154 15.59 6.39 -5.75
N SER A 155 15.86 6.41 -4.44
CA SER A 155 15.34 5.47 -3.45
C SER A 155 14.25 6.13 -2.58
N MET A 156 13.53 5.32 -1.80
CA MET A 156 12.63 5.80 -0.74
C MET A 156 13.38 6.14 0.55
N GLY A 157 14.68 6.45 0.50
CA GLY A 157 15.56 6.58 1.66
C GLY A 157 16.38 5.32 1.92
N SER A 158 17.08 5.28 3.04
CA SER A 158 17.87 4.13 3.48
C SER A 158 17.18 3.34 4.59
N ASN A 159 17.87 2.31 5.12
CA ASN A 159 17.61 1.83 6.48
C ASN A 159 17.85 2.94 7.53
N GLY A 160 17.33 2.75 8.74
CA GLY A 160 17.66 3.58 9.89
C GLY A 160 19.08 3.32 10.38
N VAL A 161 19.65 4.28 11.11
CA VAL A 161 20.87 4.02 11.88
C VAL A 161 20.60 2.91 12.90
N PHE A 162 21.61 2.07 13.15
CA PHE A 162 21.47 0.99 14.11
C PHE A 162 21.21 1.53 15.52
N GLU A 163 20.10 1.13 16.13
CA GLU A 163 19.76 1.39 17.53
C GLU A 163 19.33 0.06 18.17
N PRO A 164 19.97 -0.43 19.24
CA PRO A 164 19.59 -1.71 19.84
C PRO A 164 18.13 -1.74 20.32
N HIS A 165 17.38 -2.77 19.90
CA HIS A 165 16.02 -3.02 20.37
C HIS A 165 15.66 -4.52 20.35
N ASP A 166 14.53 -4.87 20.95
CA ASP A 166 14.09 -6.26 21.12
C ASP A 166 13.41 -6.86 19.86
N GLY A 167 13.40 -6.14 18.74
CA GLY A 167 12.58 -6.48 17.56
C GLY A 167 11.11 -6.10 17.71
N VAL A 168 10.26 -6.67 16.85
CA VAL A 168 8.82 -6.42 16.84
C VAL A 168 8.12 -7.39 17.77
N GLN A 169 7.36 -6.87 18.74
CA GLN A 169 6.76 -7.65 19.83
C GLN A 169 5.23 -7.70 19.72
N ILE A 170 4.72 -8.15 18.57
CA ILE A 170 3.28 -8.33 18.37
C ILE A 170 2.86 -9.67 19.00
N PRO A 171 1.80 -9.73 19.82
CA PRO A 171 1.30 -10.98 20.40
C PRO A 171 1.03 -12.05 19.34
N GLY A 172 1.72 -13.19 19.45
CA GLY A 172 1.65 -14.29 18.48
C GLY A 172 2.64 -14.19 17.31
N TYR A 173 3.31 -13.05 17.16
CA TYR A 173 4.14 -12.65 16.01
C TYR A 173 5.45 -11.95 16.42
N PRO A 174 6.27 -12.53 17.30
CA PRO A 174 7.56 -11.93 17.58
C PRO A 174 8.45 -12.00 16.32
N MET A 175 9.12 -10.91 16.01
CA MET A 175 10.13 -10.87 14.95
C MET A 175 11.43 -10.32 15.52
N PRO A 176 12.59 -10.95 15.21
CA PRO A 176 13.88 -10.40 15.62
C PRO A 176 14.09 -9.00 15.03
N PRO A 177 14.87 -8.14 15.70
CA PRO A 177 15.24 -6.84 15.15
C PRO A 177 16.02 -7.01 13.83
N GLY A 178 15.88 -6.03 12.94
CA GLY A 178 16.81 -5.83 11.84
C GLY A 178 18.06 -5.09 12.31
N ASP A 179 18.81 -4.55 11.34
CA ASP A 179 20.05 -3.83 11.59
C ASP A 179 19.84 -2.29 11.63
N GLY A 180 18.59 -1.84 11.84
CA GLY A 180 18.22 -0.42 11.92
C GLY A 180 17.70 -0.03 13.30
N GLY A 181 16.55 0.66 13.34
CA GLY A 181 15.84 1.09 14.55
C GLY A 181 15.84 2.61 14.76
N GLY A 182 16.89 3.30 14.33
CA GLY A 182 17.04 4.74 14.44
C GLY A 182 16.54 5.50 13.21
N CYS A 183 16.86 6.80 13.17
CA CYS A 183 16.49 7.69 12.07
C CYS A 183 17.13 7.26 10.73
N VAL A 184 16.39 7.41 9.64
CA VAL A 184 16.93 7.38 8.27
C VAL A 184 17.85 8.59 8.09
N THR A 185 19.06 8.37 7.58
CA THR A 185 20.08 9.44 7.42
C THR A 185 20.54 9.64 5.98
N ASN A 186 20.18 8.73 5.07
CA ASN A 186 20.55 8.80 3.65
C ASN A 186 19.31 8.72 2.75
N GLY A 187 19.46 9.26 1.54
CA GLY A 187 18.41 9.33 0.52
C GLY A 187 17.44 10.52 0.71
N PRO A 188 16.42 10.61 -0.15
CA PRO A 188 15.61 11.82 -0.31
C PRO A 188 14.73 12.18 0.89
N PHE A 189 14.38 11.20 1.72
CA PHE A 189 13.50 11.37 2.88
C PHE A 189 14.23 11.47 4.21
N LYS A 190 15.55 11.68 4.21
CA LYS A 190 16.35 11.81 5.46
C LYS A 190 15.91 12.98 6.35
N ASP A 191 15.36 14.04 5.75
CA ASP A 191 14.89 15.24 6.43
C ASP A 191 13.35 15.23 6.62
N MET A 192 12.68 14.12 6.28
CA MET A 192 11.24 13.97 6.46
C MET A 192 10.88 14.00 7.95
N VAL A 193 9.86 14.80 8.28
CA VAL A 193 9.32 14.91 9.63
C VAL A 193 8.02 14.12 9.72
N VAL A 194 8.00 13.10 10.57
CA VAL A 194 6.80 12.35 10.94
C VAL A 194 6.07 13.14 12.02
N ASN A 195 4.92 13.74 11.69
CA ASN A 195 4.19 14.64 12.60
C ASN A 195 3.12 13.96 13.46
N LEU A 196 2.55 12.85 12.99
CA LEU A 196 1.43 12.14 13.61
C LEU A 196 1.90 10.83 14.25
N GLY A 197 1.02 10.21 15.05
CA GLY A 197 1.34 9.00 15.81
C GLY A 197 2.39 9.22 16.89
N PRO A 198 2.91 8.14 17.48
CA PRO A 198 2.49 6.76 17.28
C PRO A 198 1.10 6.47 17.87
N VAL A 199 0.48 5.36 17.46
CA VAL A 199 -0.74 4.78 18.06
C VAL A 199 -0.47 3.35 18.53
N ALA A 200 0.11 2.51 17.67
CA ALA A 200 0.47 1.13 17.97
C ALA A 200 1.90 0.83 17.46
N PRO A 201 2.95 1.45 18.05
CA PRO A 201 4.28 1.44 17.47
C PRO A 201 4.99 0.10 17.67
N SER A 202 5.82 -0.29 16.69
CA SER A 202 6.73 -1.44 16.81
C SER A 202 8.03 -1.12 17.55
N LEU A 203 8.42 0.16 17.59
CA LEU A 203 9.59 0.67 18.31
C LEU A 203 9.18 1.46 19.57
N LYS A 204 10.08 1.51 20.55
CA LYS A 204 9.93 2.38 21.73
C LYS A 204 10.26 3.83 21.34
N VAL A 205 9.25 4.56 20.88
CA VAL A 205 9.34 5.99 20.52
C VAL A 205 8.53 6.86 21.48
N GLN A 206 8.73 8.18 21.43
CA GLN A 206 7.99 9.13 22.26
C GLN A 206 6.48 9.00 22.00
N PRO A 207 5.65 8.73 23.04
CA PRO A 207 4.21 8.68 22.88
C PRO A 207 3.63 10.00 22.36
N ASN A 208 2.58 9.92 21.54
CA ASN A 208 1.88 11.11 21.10
C ASN A 208 1.20 11.81 22.30
N PRO A 209 1.17 13.16 22.35
CA PRO A 209 0.44 13.89 23.39
C PRO A 209 -1.08 13.61 23.40
N GLN A 210 -1.64 13.08 22.31
CA GLN A 210 -3.02 12.60 22.22
C GLN A 210 -3.04 11.08 22.00
N SER A 211 -3.88 10.36 22.74
CA SER A 211 -3.94 8.90 22.70
C SER A 211 -4.47 8.33 21.38
N ASP A 212 -5.13 9.15 20.56
CA ASP A 212 -5.58 8.80 19.22
C ASP A 212 -4.48 8.97 18.16
N GLY A 213 -3.29 9.47 18.53
CA GLY A 213 -2.18 9.72 17.62
C GLY A 213 -2.34 10.95 16.73
N LEU A 214 -3.38 11.78 16.91
CA LEU A 214 -3.67 12.92 16.05
C LEU A 214 -3.03 14.24 16.53
N GLY A 215 -2.38 14.23 17.70
CA GLY A 215 -1.61 15.35 18.23
C GLY A 215 -0.30 15.59 17.48
N TYR A 216 0.25 16.80 17.59
CA TYR A 216 1.53 17.16 16.98
C TYR A 216 2.69 16.51 17.74
N ASN A 217 3.40 15.59 17.08
CA ASN A 217 4.51 14.81 17.65
C ASN A 217 5.67 14.66 16.63
N PRO A 218 6.32 15.77 16.24
CA PRO A 218 7.33 15.78 15.18
C PRO A 218 8.58 14.96 15.57
N ARG A 219 8.98 14.05 14.70
CA ARG A 219 10.19 13.23 14.85
C ARG A 219 10.71 12.77 13.48
N CYS A 220 11.92 12.23 13.45
CA CYS A 220 12.50 11.69 12.22
C CYS A 220 11.76 10.43 11.75
N LEU A 221 11.81 10.15 10.45
CA LEU A 221 11.49 8.83 9.90
C LEU A 221 12.51 7.80 10.42
N ARG A 222 12.04 6.70 11.01
CA ARG A 222 12.86 5.59 11.51
C ARG A 222 12.53 4.30 10.79
N ARG A 223 13.53 3.49 10.49
CA ARG A 223 13.34 2.19 9.82
C ARG A 223 14.17 1.11 10.47
N ASP A 224 13.62 -0.10 10.47
CA ASP A 224 14.31 -1.32 10.87
C ASP A 224 14.09 -2.38 9.79
N ILE A 225 14.78 -2.21 8.65
CA ILE A 225 14.53 -3.06 7.48
C ILE A 225 14.82 -4.53 7.83
N ASN A 226 13.80 -5.36 7.65
CA ASN A 226 13.75 -6.69 8.23
C ASN A 226 13.60 -7.79 7.18
N LYS A 227 14.67 -8.55 6.97
CA LYS A 227 14.69 -9.70 6.05
C LYS A 227 13.75 -10.83 6.47
N TYR A 228 13.40 -10.97 7.75
CA TYR A 228 12.49 -12.01 8.21
C TYR A 228 11.06 -11.75 7.76
N ALA A 229 10.62 -10.49 7.83
CA ALA A 229 9.34 -10.09 7.25
C ALA A 229 9.35 -10.18 5.72
N ALA A 230 10.44 -9.77 5.06
CA ALA A 230 10.56 -9.84 3.61
C ALA A 230 10.51 -11.29 3.07
N ALA A 231 10.95 -12.27 3.87
CA ALA A 231 10.94 -13.68 3.49
C ALA A 231 9.52 -14.27 3.33
N VAL A 232 8.47 -13.62 3.84
CA VAL A 232 7.07 -14.07 3.69
C VAL A 232 6.33 -13.39 2.53
N THR A 233 7.02 -12.54 1.77
CA THR A 233 6.44 -11.78 0.65
C THR A 233 6.95 -12.24 -0.72
N THR A 234 7.69 -13.36 -0.79
CA THR A 234 8.22 -13.90 -2.06
C THR A 234 7.12 -14.40 -2.99
N ALA A 235 7.48 -14.58 -4.26
CA ALA A 235 6.55 -14.88 -5.35
C ALA A 235 5.68 -16.11 -5.07
N ASN A 236 6.23 -17.15 -4.42
CA ASN A 236 5.48 -18.33 -4.01
C ASN A 236 4.30 -18.00 -3.07
N TYR A 237 4.50 -17.13 -2.07
CA TYR A 237 3.43 -16.74 -1.14
C TYR A 237 2.34 -15.95 -1.85
N THR A 238 2.72 -15.01 -2.73
CA THR A 238 1.76 -14.25 -3.55
C THR A 238 1.04 -15.11 -4.58
N TYR A 239 1.74 -16.05 -5.23
CA TYR A 239 1.16 -16.97 -6.19
C TYR A 239 0.16 -17.91 -5.51
N ASP A 240 0.53 -18.48 -4.36
CA ASP A 240 -0.35 -19.33 -3.57
C ASP A 240 -1.56 -18.56 -3.05
N LEU A 241 -1.37 -17.30 -2.62
CA LEU A 241 -2.45 -16.40 -2.22
C LEU A 241 -3.48 -16.24 -3.35
N ILE A 242 -3.03 -15.97 -4.58
CA ILE A 242 -3.92 -15.75 -5.73
C ILE A 242 -4.61 -17.06 -6.16
N THR A 243 -3.86 -18.15 -6.27
CA THR A 243 -4.33 -19.38 -6.94
C THR A 243 -5.11 -20.33 -6.03
N ASN A 244 -4.91 -20.27 -4.70
CA ASN A 244 -5.56 -21.18 -3.76
C ASN A 244 -6.73 -20.56 -2.96
N ASN A 245 -7.01 -19.25 -3.09
CA ASN A 245 -8.06 -18.58 -2.32
C ASN A 245 -9.18 -18.06 -3.22
N HIS A 246 -10.11 -18.91 -3.65
CA HIS A 246 -11.10 -18.53 -4.68
C HIS A 246 -12.26 -17.66 -4.19
N GLN A 247 -12.38 -17.45 -2.88
CA GLN A 247 -13.41 -16.61 -2.27
C GLN A 247 -12.75 -15.38 -1.62
N ILE A 248 -13.36 -14.21 -1.79
CA ILE A 248 -12.82 -12.94 -1.28
C ILE A 248 -12.50 -12.98 0.22
N TYR A 249 -13.31 -13.69 1.02
CA TYR A 249 -13.09 -13.88 2.45
C TYR A 249 -11.70 -14.47 2.75
N TRP A 250 -11.35 -15.58 2.09
CA TRP A 250 -10.08 -16.25 2.32
C TRP A 250 -8.92 -15.48 1.70
N PHE A 251 -9.14 -14.87 0.53
CA PHE A 251 -8.13 -14.04 -0.13
C PHE A 251 -7.69 -12.88 0.76
N GLN A 252 -8.62 -12.06 1.28
CA GLN A 252 -8.28 -10.95 2.17
C GLN A 252 -7.72 -11.43 3.52
N THR A 253 -8.29 -12.49 4.11
CA THR A 253 -7.80 -13.06 5.38
C THR A 253 -6.35 -13.53 5.28
N VAL A 254 -5.98 -14.23 4.20
CA VAL A 254 -4.60 -14.72 4.01
C VAL A 254 -3.66 -13.59 3.62
N MET A 255 -4.13 -12.62 2.82
CA MET A 255 -3.35 -11.45 2.42
C MET A 255 -2.96 -10.60 3.63
N GLU A 256 -3.95 -10.26 4.46
CA GLU A 256 -3.77 -9.40 5.63
C GLU A 256 -2.96 -10.08 6.72
N GLY A 257 -3.12 -11.40 6.88
CA GLY A 257 -2.42 -12.20 7.87
C GLY A 257 -3.39 -12.96 8.78
N GLN A 258 -2.91 -14.07 9.33
CA GLN A 258 -3.72 -14.98 10.14
C GLN A 258 -3.14 -15.19 11.55
N PRO A 259 -3.16 -14.18 12.44
CA PRO A 259 -3.24 -14.33 13.88
C PRO A 259 -2.78 -15.65 14.54
N GLN A 260 -3.82 -16.43 14.71
CA GLN A 260 -3.92 -17.76 15.25
C GLN A 260 -3.03 -18.83 14.59
N LEU A 261 -2.58 -18.63 13.35
CA LEU A 261 -1.75 -19.58 12.60
C LEU A 261 -0.29 -19.16 12.49
N LYS A 262 0.12 -18.03 13.09
CA LYS A 262 1.45 -17.42 12.88
C LYS A 262 1.75 -17.12 11.40
N LYS A 263 0.65 -16.97 10.64
CA LYS A 263 0.49 -16.49 9.26
C LYS A 263 0.76 -15.00 9.14
N TRP A 264 1.87 -14.50 8.61
CA TRP A 264 2.05 -13.04 8.46
C TRP A 264 1.19 -12.49 7.32
N GLY A 265 1.10 -13.20 6.19
CA GLY A 265 0.46 -12.66 4.99
C GLY A 265 1.33 -11.58 4.34
N VAL A 266 1.08 -11.32 3.05
CA VAL A 266 1.94 -10.44 2.25
C VAL A 266 1.74 -8.95 2.59
N HIS A 267 0.57 -8.58 3.13
CA HIS A 267 0.32 -7.23 3.64
C HIS A 267 1.13 -6.93 4.90
N THR A 268 0.98 -7.75 5.95
CA THR A 268 1.76 -7.55 7.18
C THR A 268 3.26 -7.74 6.90
N GLY A 269 3.65 -8.75 6.12
CA GLY A 269 5.04 -8.93 5.72
C GLY A 269 5.63 -7.72 4.99
N GLY A 270 4.86 -7.08 4.10
CA GLY A 270 5.30 -5.88 3.38
C GLY A 270 5.55 -4.69 4.30
N HIS A 271 4.61 -4.37 5.19
CA HIS A 271 4.80 -3.30 6.20
C HIS A 271 6.01 -3.55 7.09
N TYR A 272 6.11 -4.75 7.66
CA TYR A 272 7.17 -5.08 8.60
C TYR A 272 8.52 -5.41 7.96
N THR A 273 8.60 -5.48 6.63
CA THR A 273 9.90 -5.46 5.93
C THR A 273 10.60 -4.12 6.14
N VAL A 274 9.85 -3.02 6.30
CA VAL A 274 10.43 -1.70 6.62
C VAL A 274 10.40 -1.45 8.12
N SER A 275 9.29 -1.81 8.78
CA SER A 275 9.12 -1.70 10.23
C SER A 275 9.46 -0.29 10.73
N GLY A 276 10.00 -0.17 11.94
CA GLY A 276 10.41 1.12 12.48
C GLY A 276 9.22 2.02 12.81
N ASP A 277 9.40 3.32 12.61
CA ASP A 277 8.40 4.34 12.90
C ASP A 277 8.32 5.36 11.74
N PRO A 278 7.19 5.42 11.01
CA PRO A 278 5.89 4.84 11.37
C PRO A 278 5.52 3.57 10.61
N ALA A 279 6.37 3.01 9.73
CA ALA A 279 5.97 1.86 8.89
C ALA A 279 5.58 0.60 9.70
N GLY A 280 6.16 0.44 10.89
CA GLY A 280 5.81 -0.62 11.84
C GLY A 280 4.63 -0.29 12.76
N ASP A 281 3.94 0.84 12.58
CA ASP A 281 2.73 1.21 13.33
C ASP A 281 1.49 0.98 12.46
N PHE A 282 0.60 0.09 12.90
CA PHE A 282 -0.59 -0.33 12.15
C PHE A 282 -1.52 0.82 11.75
N TYR A 283 -1.56 1.91 12.53
CA TYR A 283 -2.42 3.06 12.25
C TYR A 283 -1.70 4.13 11.43
N VAL A 284 -0.37 4.22 11.58
CA VAL A 284 0.43 5.37 11.13
C VAL A 284 1.32 5.00 9.94
N SER A 285 1.27 3.76 9.45
CA SER A 285 2.11 3.25 8.36
C SER A 285 2.17 4.10 7.09
N PRO A 286 1.13 4.86 6.65
CA PRO A 286 1.26 5.80 5.52
C PRO A 286 2.25 6.95 5.77
N GLY A 287 2.65 7.18 7.01
CA GLY A 287 3.69 8.14 7.35
C GLY A 287 5.07 7.76 6.82
N ASP A 288 5.27 6.51 6.37
CA ASP A 288 6.43 6.13 5.57
C ASP A 288 6.06 6.15 4.06
N PRO A 289 6.80 6.88 3.20
CA PRO A 289 6.54 6.95 1.76
C PRO A 289 6.47 5.61 1.02
N MET A 290 7.06 4.55 1.59
CA MET A 290 7.00 3.20 1.04
C MET A 290 5.57 2.62 1.00
N PHE A 291 4.68 3.09 1.88
CA PHE A 291 3.30 2.61 2.02
C PHE A 291 2.57 2.58 0.68
N TRP A 292 2.74 3.65 -0.11
CA TRP A 292 2.04 3.84 -1.37
C TRP A 292 2.46 2.80 -2.42
N LEU A 293 3.73 2.40 -2.42
CA LEU A 293 4.28 1.40 -3.32
C LEU A 293 3.90 -0.01 -2.87
N HIS A 294 3.90 -0.23 -1.56
CA HIS A 294 3.41 -1.47 -0.97
C HIS A 294 1.94 -1.71 -1.30
N HIS A 295 1.08 -0.71 -1.11
CA HIS A 295 -0.36 -0.85 -1.37
C HIS A 295 -0.73 -0.83 -2.85
N ALA A 296 0.09 -0.24 -3.72
CA ALA A 296 -0.03 -0.46 -5.15
C ALA A 296 0.26 -1.93 -5.54
N MET A 297 1.18 -2.62 -4.83
CA MET A 297 1.40 -4.06 -5.02
C MET A 297 0.25 -4.90 -4.44
N ILE A 298 -0.32 -4.50 -3.30
CA ILE A 298 -1.55 -5.12 -2.76
C ILE A 298 -2.68 -5.05 -3.78
N ASP A 299 -2.88 -3.86 -4.36
CA ASP A 299 -3.88 -3.65 -5.41
C ASP A 299 -3.58 -4.46 -6.68
N ARG A 300 -2.31 -4.57 -7.08
CA ARG A 300 -1.88 -5.45 -8.18
C ARG A 300 -2.24 -6.91 -7.93
N VAL A 301 -1.94 -7.44 -6.75
CA VAL A 301 -2.25 -8.83 -6.38
C VAL A 301 -3.76 -9.07 -6.39
N TRP A 302 -4.56 -8.12 -5.89
CA TRP A 302 -6.02 -8.17 -5.97
C TRP A 302 -6.52 -8.11 -7.42
N TRP A 303 -5.97 -7.24 -8.25
CA TRP A 303 -6.30 -7.14 -9.67
C TRP A 303 -6.03 -8.46 -10.40
N ILE A 304 -4.88 -9.11 -10.20
CA ILE A 304 -4.58 -10.43 -10.78
C ILE A 304 -5.58 -11.48 -10.28
N TRP A 305 -5.89 -11.48 -8.98
CA TRP A 305 -6.90 -12.37 -8.43
C TRP A 305 -8.28 -12.16 -9.06
N GLN A 306 -8.73 -10.93 -9.27
CA GLN A 306 -10.00 -10.65 -9.91
C GLN A 306 -10.02 -11.18 -11.36
N MET A 307 -8.91 -11.04 -12.10
CA MET A 307 -8.81 -11.52 -13.49
C MET A 307 -8.96 -13.04 -13.66
N GLN A 308 -8.79 -13.84 -12.60
CA GLN A 308 -8.97 -15.29 -12.70
C GLN A 308 -10.44 -15.70 -12.89
N ASP A 309 -11.39 -14.84 -12.50
CA ASP A 309 -12.83 -15.03 -12.69
C ASP A 309 -13.57 -13.70 -12.52
N LEU A 310 -13.45 -12.81 -13.53
CA LEU A 310 -13.93 -11.42 -13.43
C LEU A 310 -15.42 -11.31 -13.14
N GLU A 311 -16.24 -12.14 -13.78
CA GLU A 311 -17.71 -12.08 -13.65
C GLU A 311 -18.14 -12.29 -12.19
N THR A 312 -17.51 -13.24 -11.50
CA THR A 312 -17.81 -13.49 -10.09
C THR A 312 -17.05 -12.53 -9.18
N ARG A 313 -15.74 -12.37 -9.38
CA ARG A 313 -14.83 -11.74 -8.40
C ARG A 313 -14.94 -10.22 -8.34
N LEU A 314 -15.42 -9.55 -9.40
CA LEU A 314 -15.73 -8.11 -9.35
C LEU A 314 -16.98 -7.81 -8.50
N ALA A 315 -17.86 -8.80 -8.29
CA ALA A 315 -19.07 -8.66 -7.50
C ALA A 315 -18.94 -9.23 -6.07
N GLN A 316 -17.77 -9.76 -5.70
CA GLN A 316 -17.56 -10.36 -4.38
C GLN A 316 -17.12 -9.34 -3.33
N VAL A 317 -17.85 -9.32 -2.22
CA VAL A 317 -17.48 -8.69 -0.95
C VAL A 317 -17.76 -9.67 0.19
N SER A 318 -17.06 -9.55 1.31
CA SER A 318 -17.27 -10.38 2.50
C SER A 318 -16.86 -9.62 3.76
N MET A 319 -16.94 -10.27 4.93
CA MET A 319 -16.72 -9.69 6.27
C MET A 319 -17.74 -8.61 6.64
N THR A 320 -17.55 -8.03 7.82
CA THR A 320 -18.40 -7.01 8.43
C THR A 320 -17.83 -5.61 8.20
N LYS A 321 -18.60 -4.58 8.55
CA LYS A 321 -18.23 -3.17 8.36
C LYS A 321 -17.19 -2.61 9.34
N THR A 322 -16.86 -3.39 10.36
CA THR A 322 -15.91 -3.06 11.44
C THR A 322 -14.78 -4.07 11.47
N MET A 323 -13.57 -3.61 11.77
CA MET A 323 -12.37 -4.44 11.89
C MET A 323 -12.61 -5.60 12.85
N MET A 324 -12.37 -6.83 12.37
CA MET A 324 -12.56 -8.06 13.14
C MET A 324 -13.97 -8.25 13.71
N ASN A 325 -14.95 -7.53 13.17
CA ASN A 325 -16.32 -7.44 13.72
C ASN A 325 -16.38 -6.86 15.15
N ILE A 326 -15.54 -5.85 15.45
CA ILE A 326 -15.47 -5.19 16.77
C ILE A 326 -15.64 -3.67 16.61
N PRO A 327 -16.72 -3.08 17.18
CA PRO A 327 -17.91 -3.76 17.73
C PRO A 327 -18.66 -4.54 16.62
N PRO A 328 -19.53 -5.49 16.96
CA PRO A 328 -20.28 -6.23 15.94
C PRO A 328 -21.05 -5.31 15.00
N SER A 329 -20.96 -5.58 13.71
CA SER A 329 -21.68 -4.87 12.65
C SER A 329 -22.27 -5.84 11.63
N GLU A 330 -23.14 -5.33 10.78
CA GLU A 330 -23.69 -6.10 9.66
C GLU A 330 -22.60 -6.43 8.62
N ASN A 331 -22.87 -7.42 7.78
CA ASN A 331 -22.00 -7.72 6.66
C ASN A 331 -21.93 -6.52 5.71
N GLY A 332 -20.73 -6.22 5.20
CA GLY A 332 -20.60 -5.20 4.18
C GLY A 332 -21.13 -5.68 2.83
N THR A 333 -21.49 -4.71 2.00
CA THR A 333 -22.14 -4.88 0.71
C THR A 333 -21.51 -3.95 -0.32
N LEU A 334 -21.78 -4.22 -1.59
CA LEU A 334 -21.34 -3.37 -2.70
C LEU A 334 -21.98 -1.96 -2.70
N ASP A 335 -23.07 -1.76 -1.95
CA ASP A 335 -23.78 -0.48 -1.87
C ASP A 335 -23.38 0.35 -0.64
N ASP A 336 -22.53 -0.18 0.22
CA ASP A 336 -21.95 0.59 1.31
C ASP A 336 -21.03 1.69 0.78
N LEU A 337 -21.02 2.81 1.52
CA LEU A 337 -20.19 3.96 1.19
C LEU A 337 -18.77 3.78 1.72
N SER A 338 -17.78 4.17 0.94
CA SER A 338 -16.37 4.18 1.28
C SER A 338 -15.79 5.51 0.81
N GLY A 339 -15.18 6.27 1.72
CA GLY A 339 -14.65 7.59 1.44
C GLY A 339 -13.39 7.89 2.23
N LEU A 340 -12.74 9.01 1.91
CA LEU A 340 -11.43 9.38 2.46
C LEU A 340 -11.53 10.60 3.40
N GLY A 341 -12.64 10.70 4.13
CA GLY A 341 -12.88 11.81 5.05
C GLY A 341 -12.96 13.14 4.30
N LEU A 342 -12.13 14.11 4.68
CA LEU A 342 -12.08 15.42 4.01
C LEU A 342 -11.30 15.40 2.69
N LEU A 343 -10.53 14.33 2.41
CA LEU A 343 -9.74 14.24 1.20
C LEU A 343 -10.59 13.94 -0.03
N ALA A 344 -11.62 13.10 0.12
CA ALA A 344 -12.46 12.68 -1.00
C ALA A 344 -13.85 12.24 -0.53
N GLU A 345 -14.82 12.40 -1.42
CA GLU A 345 -16.23 12.06 -1.17
C GLU A 345 -16.47 10.56 -0.93
N ASP A 346 -17.59 10.26 -0.28
CA ASP A 346 -18.07 8.89 -0.14
C ASP A 346 -18.56 8.36 -1.49
N VAL A 347 -18.06 7.19 -1.88
CA VAL A 347 -18.51 6.46 -3.08
C VAL A 347 -18.93 5.05 -2.72
N LYS A 348 -19.77 4.42 -3.54
CA LYS A 348 -20.17 3.03 -3.27
C LYS A 348 -19.01 2.08 -3.50
N VAL A 349 -18.91 1.03 -2.68
CA VAL A 349 -17.90 -0.03 -2.85
C VAL A 349 -17.90 -0.61 -4.27
N ARG A 350 -19.06 -0.79 -4.92
CA ARG A 350 -19.15 -1.23 -6.34
C ARG A 350 -18.34 -0.40 -7.31
N GLU A 351 -18.17 0.90 -7.05
CA GLU A 351 -17.40 1.78 -7.93
C GLU A 351 -15.89 1.53 -7.79
N LEU A 352 -15.46 0.95 -6.68
CA LEU A 352 -14.06 0.70 -6.37
C LEU A 352 -13.59 -0.68 -6.85
N MET A 353 -14.49 -1.54 -7.33
CA MET A 353 -14.18 -2.95 -7.61
C MET A 353 -13.35 -3.18 -8.86
N SER A 354 -13.37 -2.27 -9.84
CA SER A 354 -12.67 -2.46 -11.14
C SER A 354 -11.64 -1.37 -11.40
N THR A 355 -10.43 -1.74 -11.80
CA THR A 355 -9.41 -0.79 -12.29
C THR A 355 -9.70 -0.31 -13.73
N MET A 356 -10.64 -0.97 -14.41
CA MET A 356 -11.08 -0.68 -15.77
C MET A 356 -12.51 -0.14 -15.72
N GLY A 357 -12.66 1.18 -15.64
CA GLY A 357 -13.97 1.85 -15.63
C GLY A 357 -14.57 2.13 -14.25
N GLY A 358 -13.92 1.70 -13.16
CA GLY A 358 -14.35 2.02 -11.79
C GLY A 358 -14.35 3.52 -11.51
N LEU A 359 -15.03 3.91 -10.43
CA LEU A 359 -15.15 5.29 -9.96
C LEU A 359 -15.69 6.22 -11.05
N GLY A 360 -16.77 5.80 -11.71
CA GLY A 360 -17.37 6.54 -12.82
C GLY A 360 -16.43 6.72 -14.03
N GLY A 361 -15.54 5.76 -14.28
CA GLY A 361 -14.54 5.82 -15.36
C GLY A 361 -13.21 6.48 -14.98
N LYS A 362 -13.07 6.99 -13.75
CA LYS A 362 -11.82 7.61 -13.28
C LYS A 362 -10.71 6.58 -13.06
N PHE A 363 -11.07 5.34 -12.68
CA PHE A 363 -10.11 4.23 -12.68
C PHE A 363 -9.95 3.72 -14.11
N CYS A 364 -8.76 3.94 -14.67
CA CYS A 364 -8.39 3.37 -15.96
C CYS A 364 -6.91 3.01 -15.99
N TYR A 365 -6.55 1.93 -15.29
CA TYR A 365 -5.16 1.50 -15.15
C TYR A 365 -5.00 -0.03 -15.08
N LEU A 366 -3.80 -0.46 -15.46
CA LEU A 366 -3.29 -1.83 -15.43
C LEU A 366 -1.95 -1.84 -14.69
N TYR A 367 -1.43 -3.02 -14.40
CA TYR A 367 -0.09 -3.22 -13.87
C TYR A 367 0.83 -3.81 -14.95
N GLU A 368 2.01 -3.20 -15.12
CA GLU A 368 3.10 -3.63 -16.01
C GLU A 368 4.32 -4.06 -15.20
#